data_AF-A0A843CYZ0-F1
#
_entry.id   AF-A0A843CYZ0-F1
#
_cell.length_a   1.000
_cell.length_b   1.000
_cell.length_c   1.000
_cell.angle_alpha   90.00
_cell.angle_beta   90.00
_cell.angle_gamma   90.00
#
_symmetry.space_group_name_H-M   'P 1'
#
loop_
_entity.id
_entity.type
_entity.pdbx_description
1 polymer ?
#
loop_
_entity_poly.entity_id
_entity_poly.type
_entity_poly.pdbx_seq_one_letter_code
_entity_poly.pdbx_strand_id
1 'polypeptide(L)'
;MHLQKLSYEFSVCQAEDLTGIRFDDEFLFIGKTDDELSVVCRTESVPENTIACEDGWTAYRICGTLEFSLVGILADISRTLADAGVSIFAVSTYNTDYILVKKAL
;
A
#
# COMPACT_ATOMS: atom_id res chain seq x y z
N MET A 1 -10.86 15.78 4.63
CA MET A 1 -10.15 14.51 4.44
C MET A 1 -9.58 14.08 5.78
N HIS A 2 -9.90 12.88 6.25
CA HIS A 2 -9.37 12.32 7.49
C HIS A 2 -8.49 11.12 7.16
N LEU A 3 -7.25 11.09 7.65
CA LEU A 3 -6.31 9.99 7.45
C LEU A 3 -6.18 9.19 8.74
N GLN A 4 -6.29 7.86 8.64
CA GLN A 4 -6.02 6.95 9.73
C GLN A 4 -4.74 6.18 9.45
N LYS A 5 -3.76 6.32 10.35
CA LYS A 5 -2.57 5.46 10.36
C LYS A 5 -2.96 4.04 10.74
N LEU A 6 -2.51 3.06 9.97
CA LEU A 6 -2.61 1.64 10.35
C LEU A 6 -1.45 1.29 11.30
N SER A 7 -1.73 0.41 12.27
CA SER A 7 -0.78 0.04 13.34
C SER A 7 0.31 -0.95 12.91
N TYR A 8 0.23 -1.47 11.69
CA TYR A 8 1.17 -2.45 11.16
C TYR A 8 2.35 -1.78 10.45
N GLU A 9 3.48 -2.46 10.46
CA GLU A 9 4.56 -2.21 9.50
C GLU A 9 4.28 -3.05 8.25
N PHE A 10 4.51 -2.47 7.08
CA PHE A 10 4.18 -3.06 5.79
C PHE A 10 5.43 -3.26 4.93
N SER A 11 5.29 -4.23 4.03
CA SER A 11 6.25 -4.53 2.98
C SER A 11 5.55 -4.56 1.63
N VAL A 12 6.27 -4.11 0.61
CA VAL A 12 5.87 -4.22 -0.80
C VAL A 12 6.77 -5.26 -1.45
N CYS A 13 6.17 -6.34 -1.92
CA CYS A 13 6.86 -7.51 -2.42
C CYS A 13 6.49 -7.78 -3.88
N GLN A 14 7.44 -8.29 -4.65
CA GLN A 14 7.16 -9.03 -5.88
C GLN A 14 7.18 -10.53 -5.54
N ALA A 15 6.11 -11.25 -5.82
CA ALA A 15 5.99 -12.69 -5.55
C ALA A 15 6.02 -13.50 -6.85
N GLU A 16 6.52 -14.74 -6.79
CA GLU A 16 6.51 -15.66 -7.93
C GLU A 16 5.08 -16.10 -8.29
N ASP A 17 4.29 -16.45 -7.27
CA ASP A 17 2.89 -16.83 -7.41
C ASP A 17 2.11 -16.56 -6.11
N LEU A 18 0.87 -17.05 -6.04
CA LEU A 18 0.00 -16.83 -4.87
C LEU A 18 0.31 -17.76 -3.68
N THR A 19 1.26 -18.68 -3.80
CA THR A 19 1.62 -19.63 -2.74
C THR A 19 2.19 -18.88 -1.54
N GLY A 20 1.76 -19.26 -0.33
CA GLY A 20 2.24 -18.63 0.91
C GLY A 20 1.62 -17.28 1.24
N ILE A 21 0.84 -16.68 0.34
CA ILE A 21 0.09 -15.45 0.64
C ILE A 21 -1.08 -15.77 1.57
N ARG A 22 -1.14 -15.04 2.69
CA ARG A 22 -2.14 -15.22 3.76
C ARG A 22 -3.39 -14.36 3.52
N PHE A 23 -4.38 -14.92 2.82
CA PHE A 23 -5.64 -14.24 2.51
C PHE A 23 -6.54 -13.97 3.72
N ASP A 24 -6.24 -14.59 4.87
CA ASP A 24 -6.92 -14.40 6.14
C ASP A 24 -6.36 -13.23 6.97
N ASP A 25 -5.28 -12.58 6.52
CA ASP A 25 -4.74 -11.40 7.18
C ASP A 25 -5.69 -10.20 7.04
N GLU A 26 -5.74 -9.37 8.10
CA GLU A 26 -6.64 -8.20 8.16
C GLU A 26 -6.35 -7.16 7.05
N PHE A 27 -5.12 -7.11 6.56
CA PHE A 27 -4.75 -6.30 5.41
C PHE A 27 -3.89 -7.12 4.45
N LEU A 28 -4.35 -7.17 3.20
CA LEU A 28 -3.62 -7.72 2.07
C LEU A 28 -4.09 -6.99 0.81
N PHE A 29 -3.14 -6.54 0.00
CA PHE A 29 -3.40 -6.11 -1.36
C PHE A 29 -2.54 -6.94 -2.31
N ILE A 30 -3.16 -7.43 -3.38
CA ILE A 30 -2.49 -8.17 -4.45
C ILE A 30 -2.82 -7.47 -5.77
N GLY A 31 -1.79 -7.02 -6.47
CA GLY A 31 -1.85 -6.51 -7.82
C GLY A 31 -1.20 -7.50 -8.78
N LYS A 32 -1.99 -8.13 -9.64
CA LYS A 32 -1.48 -8.94 -10.74
C LYS A 32 -1.54 -8.13 -12.03
N THR A 33 -0.39 -7.93 -12.67
CA THR A 33 -0.29 -7.33 -14.01
C THR A 33 0.12 -8.40 -15.03
N ASP A 34 0.38 -7.99 -16.26
CA ASP A 34 1.03 -8.79 -17.29
C ASP A 34 2.54 -8.95 -17.07
N ASP A 35 3.13 -8.13 -16.19
CA ASP A 35 4.56 -8.12 -15.88
C ASP A 35 4.88 -8.90 -14.59
N GLU A 36 4.06 -8.74 -13.54
CA GLU A 36 4.38 -9.29 -12.22
C GLU A 36 3.17 -9.51 -11.29
N LEU A 37 3.48 -10.05 -10.10
CA LEU A 37 2.58 -10.15 -8.97
C LEU A 37 3.11 -9.29 -7.81
N SER A 38 2.53 -8.12 -7.62
CA SER A 38 2.84 -7.21 -6.52
C SER A 38 1.96 -7.50 -5.31
N VAL A 39 2.56 -7.60 -4.12
CA VAL A 39 1.88 -7.90 -2.86
C VAL A 39 2.24 -6.83 -1.85
N VAL A 40 1.22 -6.18 -1.27
CA VAL A 40 1.38 -5.32 -0.10
C VAL A 40 0.78 -6.05 1.09
N CYS A 41 1.64 -6.40 2.05
CA CYS A 41 1.28 -7.18 3.22
C CYS A 41 1.96 -6.63 4.48
N ARG A 42 1.58 -7.15 5.65
CA ARG A 42 2.31 -6.87 6.89
C ARG A 42 3.73 -7.44 6.75
N THR A 43 4.73 -6.73 7.27
CA THR A 43 6.14 -7.18 7.16
C THR A 43 6.39 -8.56 7.76
N GLU A 44 5.67 -8.94 8.80
CA GLU A 44 5.74 -10.29 9.39
C GLU A 44 5.01 -11.38 8.60
N SER A 45 4.25 -11.00 7.57
CA SER A 45 3.49 -11.89 6.68
C SER A 45 4.07 -11.94 5.27
N VAL A 46 5.31 -11.48 5.07
CA VAL A 46 5.99 -11.55 3.76
C VAL A 46 6.05 -13.01 3.30
N PRO A 47 5.55 -13.34 2.09
CA PRO A 47 5.58 -14.70 1.56
C PRO A 47 7.01 -15.23 1.36
N GLU A 48 7.23 -16.53 1.57
CA GLU A 48 8.55 -17.15 1.37
C GLU A 48 8.99 -17.14 -0.11
N ASN A 49 8.04 -17.17 -1.05
CA ASN A 49 8.29 -17.12 -2.50
C ASN A 49 8.46 -15.68 -3.05
N THR A 50 8.93 -14.76 -2.20
CA THR A 50 9.18 -13.37 -2.58
C THR A 50 10.46 -13.25 -3.41
N ILE A 51 10.35 -12.66 -4.60
CA ILE A 51 11.48 -12.38 -5.52
C ILE A 51 12.24 -11.12 -5.07
N ALA A 52 11.50 -10.07 -4.69
CA ALA A 52 12.03 -8.81 -4.21
C ALA A 52 11.11 -8.23 -3.13
N CYS A 53 11.69 -7.58 -2.12
CA CYS A 53 10.95 -7.04 -0.99
C CYS A 53 11.51 -5.67 -0.59
N GLU A 54 10.61 -4.72 -0.37
CA GLU A 54 10.91 -3.41 0.20
C GLU A 54 10.13 -3.24 1.50
N ASP A 55 10.85 -3.21 2.63
CA ASP A 55 10.29 -3.09 3.97
C ASP A 55 10.21 -1.64 4.47
N GLY A 56 9.63 -1.47 5.66
CA GLY A 56 9.67 -0.22 6.42
C GLY A 56 8.61 0.79 5.97
N TRP A 57 7.47 0.30 5.49
CA TRP A 57 6.35 1.13 5.08
C TRP A 57 5.34 1.30 6.21
N THR A 58 4.82 2.52 6.36
CA THR A 58 3.65 2.81 7.19
C THR A 58 2.48 3.20 6.28
N ALA A 59 1.33 2.54 6.44
CA ALA A 59 0.13 2.84 5.66
C ALA A 59 -0.81 3.83 6.35
N TYR A 60 -1.38 4.75 5.57
CA TYR A 60 -2.45 5.66 5.95
C TYR A 60 -3.67 5.41 5.08
N ARG A 61 -4.80 5.08 5.70
CA ARG A 61 -6.09 4.93 5.02
C ARG A 61 -6.80 6.28 4.96
N ILE A 62 -7.34 6.65 3.81
CA ILE A 62 -8.29 7.76 3.72
C ILE A 62 -9.64 7.27 4.27
N CYS A 63 -10.13 7.89 5.34
CA CYS A 63 -11.35 7.45 6.01
C CYS A 63 -12.61 7.89 5.26
N GLY A 64 -13.55 6.95 5.14
CA GLY A 64 -14.80 7.12 4.37
C GLY A 64 -14.74 6.39 3.03
N THR A 65 -15.86 6.39 2.31
CA THR A 65 -15.91 5.95 0.91
C THR A 65 -15.69 7.17 0.02
N LEU A 66 -14.69 7.11 -0.85
CA LEU A 66 -14.45 8.12 -1.86
C LEU A 66 -15.42 7.89 -3.02
N GLU A 67 -16.18 8.91 -3.37
CA GLU A 67 -16.99 8.85 -4.59
C GLU A 67 -16.08 8.85 -5.82
N PHE A 68 -16.39 8.04 -6.83
CA PHE A 68 -15.63 8.01 -8.09
C PHE A 68 -15.65 9.34 -8.86
N SER A 69 -16.57 10.25 -8.53
CA SER A 69 -16.66 11.61 -9.07
C SER A 69 -15.55 12.54 -8.53
N LEU A 70 -14.87 12.12 -7.46
CA LEU A 70 -13.95 12.94 -6.70
C LEU A 70 -12.57 12.94 -7.37
N VAL A 71 -12.25 14.04 -8.04
CA VAL A 71 -10.99 14.19 -8.78
C VAL A 71 -9.99 14.99 -7.94
N GLY A 72 -8.71 14.60 -8.02
CA GLY A 72 -7.59 15.40 -7.53
C GLY A 72 -7.10 15.10 -6.11
N ILE A 73 -7.81 14.27 -5.33
CA ILE A 73 -7.38 13.94 -3.96
C ILE A 73 -5.99 13.31 -3.92
N LEU A 74 -5.74 12.28 -4.73
CA LEU A 74 -4.42 11.67 -4.81
C LEU A 74 -3.37 12.64 -5.32
N ALA A 75 -3.72 13.56 -6.23
CA ALA A 75 -2.80 14.58 -6.74
C ALA A 75 -2.40 15.58 -5.64
N ASP A 76 -3.35 16.01 -4.81
CA ASP A 76 -3.08 16.92 -3.69
C ASP A 76 -2.24 16.26 -2.60
N ILE A 77 -2.53 15.01 -2.25
CA ILE A 77 -1.75 14.23 -1.26
C ILE A 77 -0.33 14.00 -1.78
N SER A 78 -0.20 13.49 -3.01
CA SER A 78 1.11 13.19 -3.61
C SER A 78 1.96 14.44 -3.78
N ARG A 79 1.37 15.57 -4.20
CA ARG A 79 2.09 16.85 -4.28
C ARG A 79 2.59 17.29 -2.91
N THR A 80 1.74 17.24 -1.88
CA THR A 80 2.11 17.63 -0.52
C THR A 80 3.27 16.79 0.03
N LEU A 81 3.23 15.47 -0.19
CA LEU A 81 4.28 14.56 0.27
C LEU A 81 5.57 14.70 -0.54
N ALA A 82 5.47 14.91 -1.85
CA ALA A 82 6.60 15.17 -2.72
C ALA A 82 7.32 16.48 -2.35
N ASP A 83 6.57 17.56 -2.05
CA ASP A 83 7.13 18.84 -1.58
C ASP A 83 7.90 18.68 -0.26
N ALA A 84 7.54 17.67 0.55
CA ALA A 84 8.24 17.30 1.79
C ALA A 84 9.37 16.27 1.58
N GLY A 85 9.65 15.84 0.34
CA GLY A 85 10.66 14.83 0.03
C GLY A 85 10.29 13.41 0.48
N VAL A 86 9.01 13.14 0.71
CA VAL A 86 8.51 11.83 1.17
C VAL A 86 8.05 11.00 -0.02
N SER A 87 8.71 9.85 -0.23
CA SER A 87 8.27 8.86 -1.22
C SER A 87 6.99 8.15 -0.77
N ILE A 88 6.12 7.85 -1.72
CA ILE A 88 4.84 7.20 -1.47
C ILE A 88 4.65 5.95 -2.34
N PHE A 89 3.87 5.01 -1.83
CA PHE A 89 3.28 3.92 -2.58
C PHE A 89 1.77 3.95 -2.37
N ALA A 90 1.00 4.17 -3.45
CA ALA A 90 -0.45 4.33 -3.36
C ALA A 90 -1.17 3.04 -3.76
N VAL A 91 -2.15 2.64 -2.95
CA VAL A 91 -3.04 1.50 -3.22
C VAL A 91 -4.48 1.99 -3.24
N SER A 92 -5.09 1.98 -4.42
CA SER A 92 -6.50 2.31 -4.59
C SER A 92 -7.36 1.05 -4.46
N THR A 93 -8.46 1.16 -3.74
CA THR A 93 -9.49 0.12 -3.64
C THR A 93 -10.83 0.67 -4.11
N TYR A 94 -11.87 -0.18 -4.13
CA TYR A 94 -13.22 0.27 -4.47
C TYR A 94 -13.72 1.39 -3.54
N ASN A 95 -13.45 1.27 -2.23
CA ASN A 95 -14.00 2.21 -1.26
C ASN A 95 -13.11 3.44 -1.07
N THR A 96 -11.79 3.26 -1.05
CA THR A 96 -10.87 4.32 -0.64
C THR A 96 -9.44 4.03 -1.08
N ASP A 97 -8.56 5.00 -0.89
CA ASP A 97 -7.13 4.85 -1.12
C ASP A 97 -6.36 4.66 0.20
N TYR A 98 -5.24 3.95 0.08
CA TYR A 98 -4.23 3.79 1.10
C TYR A 98 -2.92 4.38 0.58
N ILE A 99 -2.31 5.26 1.37
CA ILE A 99 -1.03 5.87 1.06
C ILE A 99 0.01 5.30 2.01
N LEU A 100 0.94 4.54 1.47
CA LEU A 100 2.08 4.03 2.20
C LEU A 100 3.22 5.03 2.05
N VAL A 101 3.88 5.33 3.16
CA VAL A 101 5.06 6.19 3.20
C VAL A 101 6.22 5.40 3.79
N LYS A 102 7.41 5.60 3.25
CA LYS A 102 8.62 4.96 3.79
C LYS A 102 8.98 5.62 5.11
N LYS A 103 9.27 4.82 6.13
CA LYS A 103 9.72 5.33 7.43
C LYS A 103 11.00 6.14 7.22
N ALA A 104 10.99 7.41 7.64
CA ALA A 104 12.21 8.18 7.71
C ALA A 104 13.12 7.55 8.78
N LEU A 105 14.38 7.30 8.42
CA LEU A 105 15.42 6.82 9.33
C LEU A 105 15.68 7.84 10.46
#